data_AF-A0A7V5R555-F1
#
_entry.id   AF-A0A7V5R555-F1
#
_cell.length_a   1.000
_cell.length_b   1.000
_cell.length_c   1.000
_cell.angle_alpha   90.00
_cell.angle_beta   90.00
_cell.angle_gamma   90.00
#
_symmetry.space_group_name_H-M   'P 1'
#
loop_
_entity.id
_entity.type
_entity.pdbx_description
1 polymer ?
#
loop_
_entity_poly.entity_id
_entity_poly.type
_entity_poly.pdbx_seq_one_letter_code
_entity_poly.pdbx_strand_id
1 'polypeptide(L)'
;MRNLQTIPAIAGIVLSCTILLPLPHSAHAYGRGNNGGQQRGLSTTIAALPLQDLSTEEEVGLVKMREEEKLARDVYQVLYQQWGHQVFANISQSEQRHMDAVKALLDKYNLVDPVTDSRVGVFTAPEMQTLYDSLITQGRNSLVAAFHV
;
A
#
# COMPACT_ATOMS: atom_id res chain seq x y z
N MET A 1 33.26 17.25 12.33
CA MET A 1 33.74 16.50 11.14
C MET A 1 32.53 15.87 10.49
N ARG A 2 32.13 16.40 9.33
CA ARG A 2 30.93 16.01 8.58
C ARG A 2 31.30 14.83 7.69
N ASN A 3 30.67 13.67 7.86
CA ASN A 3 30.66 12.61 6.86
C ASN A 3 29.27 12.58 6.22
N LEU A 4 29.14 13.34 5.13
CA LEU A 4 28.10 13.17 4.12
C LEU A 4 28.62 12.10 3.15
N GLN A 5 28.15 10.87 3.25
CA GLN A 5 28.08 9.98 2.09
C GLN A 5 26.76 9.21 2.12
N THR A 6 25.94 9.55 1.11
CA THR A 6 24.86 8.76 0.51
C THR A 6 23.59 8.49 1.34
N ILE A 7 22.71 9.50 1.38
CA ILE A 7 21.26 9.29 1.33
C ILE A 7 20.79 9.63 -0.10
N PRO A 8 20.79 8.70 -1.07
CA PRO A 8 19.98 8.85 -2.26
C PRO A 8 18.78 7.90 -2.20
N ALA A 9 17.61 8.41 -2.59
CA ALA A 9 16.50 7.67 -3.18
C ALA A 9 15.47 6.96 -2.25
N ILE A 10 14.97 7.62 -1.20
CA ILE A 10 13.68 7.20 -0.58
C ILE A 10 12.49 8.08 -1.02
N ALA A 11 12.74 9.23 -1.65
CA ALA A 11 11.68 10.16 -2.08
C ALA A 11 11.08 9.87 -3.47
N GLY A 12 11.12 8.62 -3.97
CA GLY A 12 10.68 8.30 -5.34
C GLY A 12 10.08 6.91 -5.56
N ILE A 13 9.77 6.16 -4.50
CA ILE A 13 9.36 4.75 -4.60
C ILE A 13 8.14 4.48 -3.70
N VAL A 14 7.04 5.18 -3.95
CA VAL A 14 5.71 4.65 -3.57
C VAL A 14 4.88 4.36 -4.82
N LEU A 15 5.39 4.74 -6.01
CA LEU A 15 4.67 4.65 -7.29
C LEU A 15 5.25 3.59 -8.23
N SER A 16 5.41 2.34 -7.78
CA SER A 16 5.56 1.19 -8.70
C SER A 16 5.46 -0.17 -8.01
N CYS A 17 4.26 -0.55 -7.53
CA CYS A 17 3.92 -1.96 -7.48
C CYS A 17 3.14 -2.31 -8.77
N THR A 18 3.86 -2.37 -9.88
CA THR A 18 3.36 -2.92 -11.15
C THR A 18 3.18 -4.42 -11.02
N ILE A 19 2.07 -4.86 -10.42
CA ILE A 19 1.48 -6.16 -10.75
C ILE A 19 0.40 -5.89 -11.81
N LEU A 20 0.87 -5.88 -13.05
CA LEU A 20 0.05 -6.00 -14.24
C LEU A 20 -0.58 -7.39 -14.26
N LEU A 21 -1.70 -7.58 -13.55
CA LEU A 21 -2.62 -8.67 -13.87
C LEU A 21 -3.39 -8.24 -15.14
N PRO A 22 -3.32 -8.99 -16.26
CA PRO A 22 -4.11 -8.67 -17.44
C PRO A 22 -5.60 -8.77 -17.08
N LEU A 23 -6.28 -7.63 -17.02
CA LEU A 23 -7.74 -7.58 -17.03
C LEU A 23 -8.20 -8.17 -18.37
N PRO A 24 -9.07 -9.20 -18.40
CA PRO A 24 -9.78 -9.53 -19.62
C PRO A 24 -10.65 -8.33 -19.97
N HIS A 25 -10.30 -7.63 -21.06
CA HIS A 25 -11.16 -6.64 -21.68
C HIS A 25 -12.33 -7.37 -22.34
N SER A 26 -13.36 -7.67 -21.55
CA SER A 26 -14.68 -7.97 -22.10
C SER A 26 -15.41 -6.65 -22.34
N ALA A 27 -15.73 -6.41 -23.61
CA ALA A 27 -16.43 -5.24 -24.08
C ALA A 27 -17.83 -5.08 -23.44
N HIS A 28 -18.17 -3.82 -23.12
CA HIS A 28 -19.50 -3.21 -23.01
C HIS A 28 -20.68 -4.07 -22.55
N ALA A 29 -21.07 -3.89 -21.27
CA ALA A 29 -22.47 -3.90 -20.87
C ALA A 29 -22.68 -2.86 -19.75
N TYR A 30 -23.56 -1.87 -20.01
CA TYR A 30 -24.07 -0.98 -18.97
C TYR A 30 -24.88 -1.81 -17.97
N GLY A 31 -24.30 -2.08 -16.81
CA GLY A 31 -24.93 -2.86 -15.75
C GLY A 31 -24.46 -2.37 -14.38
N ARG A 32 -25.37 -1.70 -13.66
CA ARG A 32 -25.24 -1.34 -12.25
C ARG A 32 -24.91 -2.61 -11.43
N GLY A 33 -23.66 -2.74 -10.99
CA GLY A 33 -23.15 -3.94 -10.33
C GLY A 33 -22.39 -3.61 -9.05
N ASN A 34 -22.77 -4.30 -7.98
CA ASN A 34 -22.29 -4.19 -6.62
C ASN A 34 -20.81 -4.62 -6.48
N ASN A 35 -19.88 -3.68 -6.27
CA ASN A 35 -18.42 -3.90 -6.16
C ASN A 35 -17.98 -4.47 -4.79
N GLY A 36 -18.63 -5.53 -4.31
CA GLY A 36 -18.25 -6.26 -3.09
C GLY A 36 -17.58 -7.61 -3.34
N GLY A 37 -17.43 -8.03 -4.61
CA GLY A 37 -17.07 -9.41 -4.98
C GLY A 37 -15.60 -9.69 -5.27
N GLN A 38 -14.79 -8.68 -5.63
CA GLN A 38 -13.40 -8.91 -6.08
C GLN A 38 -12.43 -9.23 -4.94
N GLN A 39 -12.60 -8.65 -3.74
CA GLN A 39 -11.71 -8.90 -2.59
C GLN A 39 -11.77 -10.36 -2.10
N ARG A 40 -12.95 -10.98 -2.08
CA ARG A 40 -13.10 -12.40 -1.68
C ARG A 40 -12.44 -13.38 -2.66
N GLY A 41 -12.30 -13.00 -3.93
CA GLY A 41 -11.66 -13.84 -4.95
C GLY A 41 -10.14 -13.96 -4.77
N LEU A 42 -9.47 -12.87 -4.41
CA LEU A 42 -8.01 -12.82 -4.35
C LEU A 42 -7.45 -13.66 -3.20
N SER A 43 -7.95 -13.50 -1.98
CA SER A 43 -7.49 -14.29 -0.83
C SER A 43 -7.75 -15.79 -1.03
N THR A 44 -8.89 -16.16 -1.64
CA THR A 44 -9.20 -17.55 -1.97
C THR A 44 -8.22 -18.11 -3.02
N THR A 45 -7.84 -17.29 -4.00
CA THR A 45 -6.87 -17.69 -5.03
C THR A 45 -5.47 -17.87 -4.43
N ILE A 46 -5.03 -16.93 -3.59
CA ILE A 46 -3.73 -17.01 -2.89
C ILE A 46 -3.66 -18.27 -2.02
N ALA A 47 -4.73 -18.56 -1.27
CA ALA A 47 -4.82 -19.77 -0.45
C ALA A 47 -4.82 -21.07 -1.26
N ALA A 48 -5.32 -21.06 -2.50
CA ALA A 48 -5.37 -22.22 -3.37
C ALA A 48 -4.03 -22.53 -4.09
N LEU A 49 -3.11 -21.57 -4.17
CA LEU A 49 -1.77 -21.80 -4.75
C LEU A 49 -0.96 -22.76 -3.86
N PRO A 50 -0.08 -23.60 -4.43
CA PRO A 50 0.80 -24.46 -3.64
C PRO A 50 1.65 -23.62 -2.68
N LEU A 51 1.94 -24.17 -1.52
CA LEU A 51 2.87 -23.56 -0.55
C LEU A 51 4.31 -23.83 -1.03
N GLN A 52 5.13 -22.79 -1.04
CA GLN A 52 6.57 -22.87 -1.29
C GLN A 52 7.28 -22.30 -0.06
N ASP A 53 8.47 -22.79 0.25
CA ASP A 53 9.23 -22.26 1.38
C ASP A 53 9.67 -20.83 1.07
N LEU A 54 9.56 -19.95 2.08
CA LEU A 54 10.09 -18.59 2.02
C LEU A 54 11.50 -18.57 2.62
N SER A 55 12.36 -17.75 2.03
CA SER A 55 13.59 -17.31 2.69
C SER A 55 13.29 -16.30 3.80
N THR A 56 14.20 -16.16 4.75
CA THR A 56 14.11 -15.15 5.82
C THR A 56 13.95 -13.74 5.24
N GLU A 57 14.63 -13.45 4.13
CA GLU A 57 14.56 -12.17 3.44
C GLU A 57 13.16 -11.90 2.87
N GLU A 58 12.49 -12.93 2.34
CA GLU A 58 11.12 -12.83 1.83
C GLU A 58 10.09 -12.64 2.95
N GLU A 59 10.26 -13.33 4.08
CA GLU A 59 9.39 -13.13 5.26
C GLU A 59 9.48 -11.69 5.78
N VAL A 60 10.71 -11.18 5.96
CA VAL A 60 10.96 -9.79 6.35
C VAL A 60 10.39 -8.82 5.31
N GLY A 61 10.56 -9.14 4.01
CA GLY A 61 10.00 -8.36 2.91
C GLY A 61 8.48 -8.25 2.98
N LEU A 62 7.75 -9.34 3.21
CA LEU A 62 6.29 -9.34 3.30
C LEU A 62 5.78 -8.51 4.48
N VAL A 63 6.42 -8.64 5.64
CA VAL A 63 6.08 -7.83 6.82
C VAL A 63 6.30 -6.35 6.52
N LYS A 64 7.42 -5.99 5.88
CA LYS A 64 7.70 -4.59 5.52
C LYS A 64 6.69 -4.05 4.51
N MET A 65 6.40 -4.80 3.44
CA MET A 65 5.41 -4.42 2.43
C MET A 65 4.04 -4.15 3.05
N ARG A 66 3.63 -4.93 4.05
CA ARG A 66 2.35 -4.74 4.73
C ARG A 66 2.21 -3.35 5.36
N GLU A 67 3.26 -2.82 6.00
CA GLU A 67 3.24 -1.45 6.54
C GLU A 67 3.46 -0.38 5.46
N GLU A 68 4.25 -0.66 4.42
CA GLU A 68 4.43 0.26 3.27
C GLU A 68 3.11 0.54 2.54
N GLU A 69 2.31 -0.51 2.28
CA GLU A 69 0.99 -0.36 1.65
C GLU A 69 0.01 0.39 2.57
N LYS A 70 0.06 0.16 3.89
CA LYS A 70 -0.72 0.94 4.86
C LYS A 70 -0.32 2.42 4.83
N LEU A 71 0.98 2.70 4.75
CA LEU A 71 1.52 4.05 4.71
C LEU A 71 1.01 4.79 3.48
N ALA A 72 1.12 4.19 2.30
CA ALA A 72 0.61 4.77 1.06
C ALA A 72 -0.90 5.04 1.15
N ARG A 73 -1.68 4.04 1.61
CA ARG A 73 -3.12 4.18 1.82
C ARG A 73 -3.45 5.37 2.71
N ASP A 74 -2.82 5.43 3.89
CA ASP A 74 -3.11 6.43 4.93
C ASP A 74 -2.72 7.85 4.48
N VAL A 75 -1.56 7.99 3.81
CA VAL A 75 -1.12 9.26 3.22
C VAL A 75 -2.16 9.77 2.23
N TYR A 76 -2.60 8.94 1.28
CA TYR A 76 -3.59 9.36 0.28
C TYR A 76 -4.98 9.61 0.87
N GLN A 77 -5.37 8.96 1.97
CA GLN A 77 -6.61 9.32 2.69
C GLN A 77 -6.53 10.73 3.25
N VAL A 78 -5.41 11.08 3.90
CA VAL A 78 -5.23 12.41 4.48
C VAL A 78 -5.13 13.48 3.41
N LEU A 79 -4.42 13.22 2.30
CA LEU A 79 -4.33 14.18 1.19
C LEU A 79 -5.68 14.34 0.47
N TYR A 80 -6.48 13.28 0.34
CA TYR A 80 -7.85 13.40 -0.14
C TYR A 80 -8.71 14.28 0.77
N GLN A 81 -8.64 14.08 2.08
CA GLN A 81 -9.37 14.91 3.05
C GLN A 81 -8.94 16.39 2.98
N GLN A 82 -7.65 16.64 2.78
CA GLN A 82 -7.10 17.99 2.70
C GLN A 82 -7.48 18.71 1.41
N TRP A 83 -7.39 18.03 0.26
CA TRP A 83 -7.44 18.67 -1.06
C TRP A 83 -8.69 18.33 -1.88
N GLY A 84 -9.43 17.29 -1.52
CA GLY A 84 -10.66 16.84 -2.21
C GLY A 84 -10.46 16.26 -3.60
N HIS A 85 -9.21 16.03 -4.05
CA HIS A 85 -8.94 15.57 -5.41
C HIS A 85 -9.14 14.05 -5.54
N GLN A 86 -10.03 13.64 -6.44
CA GLN A 86 -10.47 12.24 -6.58
C GLN A 86 -9.34 11.24 -6.83
N VAL A 87 -8.22 11.69 -7.41
CA VAL A 87 -7.04 10.85 -7.64
C VAL A 87 -6.52 10.23 -6.33
N PHE A 88 -6.48 10.98 -5.23
CA PHE A 88 -6.00 10.47 -3.95
C PHE A 88 -6.95 9.42 -3.38
N ALA A 89 -8.27 9.62 -3.49
CA ALA A 89 -9.25 8.60 -3.08
C ALA A 89 -9.16 7.32 -3.91
N ASN A 90 -8.92 7.44 -5.22
CA ASN A 90 -8.79 6.30 -6.11
C ASN A 90 -7.51 5.50 -5.81
N ILE A 91 -6.38 6.19 -5.58
CA ILE A 91 -5.12 5.54 -5.24
C ILE A 91 -5.22 4.89 -3.86
N SER A 92 -5.74 5.57 -2.84
CA SER A 92 -5.95 4.99 -1.51
C SER A 92 -6.78 3.69 -1.55
N GLN A 93 -7.81 3.62 -2.40
CA GLN A 93 -8.59 2.40 -2.60
C GLN A 93 -7.77 1.28 -3.27
N SER A 94 -6.83 1.61 -4.15
CA SER A 94 -5.87 0.65 -4.72
C SER A 94 -4.92 0.13 -3.66
N GLU A 95 -4.35 1.01 -2.83
CA GLU A 95 -3.44 0.59 -1.76
C GLU A 95 -4.15 -0.26 -0.71
N GLN A 96 -5.43 -0.02 -0.44
CA GLN A 96 -6.21 -0.95 0.40
C GLN A 96 -6.24 -2.36 -0.19
N ARG A 97 -6.40 -2.51 -1.51
CA ARG A 97 -6.39 -3.83 -2.18
C ARG A 97 -5.01 -4.48 -2.12
N HIS A 98 -3.94 -3.71 -2.28
CA HIS A 98 -2.57 -4.22 -2.11
C HIS A 98 -2.34 -4.67 -0.67
N MET A 99 -2.73 -3.85 0.31
CA MET A 99 -2.62 -4.16 1.72
C MET A 99 -3.35 -5.48 2.06
N ASP A 100 -4.55 -5.68 1.52
CA ASP A 100 -5.33 -6.93 1.70
C ASP A 100 -4.66 -8.14 1.05
N ALA A 101 -4.03 -7.96 -0.12
CA ALA A 101 -3.29 -9.01 -0.80
C ALA A 101 -2.07 -9.46 0.02
N VAL A 102 -1.30 -8.50 0.56
CA VAL A 102 -0.16 -8.80 1.43
C VAL A 102 -0.63 -9.48 2.71
N LYS A 103 -1.75 -9.04 3.31
CA LYS A 103 -2.33 -9.74 4.46
C LYS A 103 -2.67 -11.20 4.14
N ALA A 104 -3.27 -11.47 2.98
CA ALA A 104 -3.56 -12.84 2.59
C ALA A 104 -2.29 -13.70 2.45
N LEU A 105 -1.16 -13.10 2.03
CA LEU A 105 0.14 -13.79 2.03
C LEU A 105 0.66 -14.02 3.44
N LEU A 106 0.61 -13.02 4.33
CA LEU A 106 1.01 -13.19 5.73
C LEU A 106 0.20 -14.31 6.41
N ASP A 107 -1.12 -14.32 6.21
CA ASP A 107 -2.00 -15.35 6.75
C ASP A 107 -1.66 -16.74 6.18
N LYS A 108 -1.37 -16.83 4.87
CA LYS A 108 -0.97 -18.10 4.21
C LYS A 108 0.32 -18.68 4.78
N TYR A 109 1.30 -17.83 5.05
CA TYR A 109 2.61 -18.22 5.58
C TYR A 109 2.65 -18.21 7.12
N ASN A 110 1.52 -17.94 7.78
CA ASN A 110 1.41 -17.84 9.24
C ASN A 110 2.43 -16.85 9.86
N LEU A 111 2.66 -15.75 9.16
CA LEU A 111 3.52 -14.65 9.60
C LEU A 111 2.72 -13.65 10.46
N VAL A 112 3.39 -12.98 11.40
CA VAL A 112 2.76 -11.97 12.26
C VAL A 112 2.42 -10.72 11.44
N ASP A 113 1.15 -10.26 11.50
CA ASP A 113 0.74 -9.00 10.88
C ASP A 113 1.27 -7.82 11.72
N PRO A 114 2.16 -6.95 11.16
CA PRO A 114 2.67 -5.78 11.88
C PRO A 114 1.59 -4.70 12.08
N VAL A 115 0.50 -4.73 11.30
CA VAL A 115 -0.60 -3.77 11.41
C VAL A 115 -1.57 -4.22 12.51
N THR A 116 -1.18 -3.95 13.75
CA THR A 116 -2.02 -4.23 14.94
C THR A 116 -3.06 -3.14 15.21
N ASP A 117 -2.82 -1.93 14.71
CA ASP A 117 -3.71 -0.78 14.82
C ASP A 117 -4.04 -0.23 13.42
N SER A 118 -5.32 -0.28 13.06
CA SER A 118 -5.80 0.16 11.75
C SER A 118 -6.03 1.67 11.67
N ARG A 119 -5.83 2.44 12.74
CA ARG A 119 -5.98 3.90 12.73
C ARG A 119 -5.01 4.54 11.72
N VAL A 120 -5.49 5.58 11.06
CA VAL A 120 -4.72 6.35 10.08
C VAL A 120 -3.52 6.99 10.76
N GLY A 121 -2.33 6.78 10.18
CA GLY A 121 -1.10 7.42 10.65
C GLY A 121 -0.46 6.77 11.88
N VAL A 122 -0.89 5.58 12.27
CA VAL A 122 -0.27 4.78 13.35
C VAL A 122 0.52 3.62 12.73
N PHE A 123 1.82 3.54 13.02
CA PHE A 123 2.71 2.48 12.52
C PHE A 123 3.45 1.81 13.67
N THR A 124 3.75 0.52 13.48
CA THR A 124 4.52 -0.27 14.44
C THR A 124 6.02 0.02 14.26
N ALA A 125 6.46 0.10 13.00
CA ALA A 125 7.83 0.44 12.64
C ALA A 125 8.11 1.97 12.78
N PRO A 126 9.08 2.39 13.60
CA PRO A 126 9.42 3.82 13.78
C PRO A 126 9.83 4.53 12.48
N GLU A 127 10.47 3.82 11.56
CA GLU A 127 10.83 4.31 10.24
C GLU A 127 9.59 4.62 9.38
N MET A 128 8.53 3.82 9.50
CA MET A 128 7.27 4.06 8.78
C MET A 128 6.52 5.25 9.36
N GLN A 129 6.51 5.39 10.70
CA GLN A 129 5.96 6.58 11.35
C GLN A 129 6.67 7.86 10.89
N THR A 130 8.01 7.84 10.89
CA THR A 130 8.83 8.98 10.46
C THR A 130 8.58 9.34 9.00
N LEU A 131 8.47 8.33 8.13
CA LEU A 131 8.19 8.53 6.72
C LEU A 131 6.78 9.11 6.50
N TYR A 132 5.76 8.57 7.17
CA TYR A 132 4.40 9.10 7.13
C TYR A 132 4.36 10.58 7.54
N ASP A 133 4.96 10.94 8.67
CA ASP A 133 4.97 12.32 9.17
C ASP A 133 5.64 13.28 8.17
N SER A 134 6.71 12.83 7.52
CA SER A 134 7.44 13.58 6.49
C SER A 134 6.59 13.81 5.23
N LEU A 135 5.95 12.75 4.71
CA LEU A 135 5.11 12.83 3.51
C LEU A 135 3.84 13.65 3.76
N ILE A 136 3.22 13.54 4.93
CA ILE A 136 2.08 14.38 5.31
C ILE A 136 2.49 15.85 5.39
N THR A 137 3.65 16.14 5.99
CA THR A 137 4.18 17.51 6.05
C THR A 137 4.41 18.06 4.64
N GLN A 138 5.05 17.29 3.76
CA GLN A 138 5.28 17.68 2.37
C GLN A 138 3.97 17.90 1.60
N GLY A 139 3.06 16.93 1.62
CA GLY A 139 1.84 16.96 0.83
C GLY A 139 0.79 17.96 1.33
N ARG A 140 0.86 18.39 2.59
CA ARG A 140 0.01 19.48 3.10
C ARG A 140 0.51 20.87 2.72
N ASN A 141 1.75 21.03 2.28
CA ASN A 141 2.30 22.34 1.94
C ASN A 141 1.58 22.98 0.74
N SER A 142 1.25 22.20 -0.29
CA SER A 142 0.49 22.67 -1.45
C SER A 142 -0.10 21.49 -2.23
N LEU A 143 -1.13 21.74 -3.03
CA LEU A 143 -1.70 20.72 -3.93
C LEU A 143 -0.65 20.15 -4.89
N VAL A 144 0.26 20.99 -5.41
CA VAL A 144 1.35 20.53 -6.27
C VAL A 144 2.28 19.59 -5.49
N ALA A 145 2.68 19.98 -4.27
CA ALA A 145 3.49 19.11 -3.42
C ALA A 145 2.77 17.79 -3.08
N ALA A 146 1.44 17.81 -2.91
CA ALA A 146 0.64 16.61 -2.69
C ALA A 146 0.70 15.62 -3.87
N PHE A 147 0.84 16.11 -5.11
CA PHE A 147 1.05 15.24 -6.28
C PHE A 147 2.49 14.72 -6.42
N HIS A 148 3.43 15.24 -5.63
CA HIS A 148 4.82 14.78 -5.55
C HIS A 148 5.10 13.88 -4.34
N VAL A 149 4.07 13.60 -3.54
CA VAL A 149 4.08 12.59 -2.48
C VAL A 149 3.69 11.25 -3.07
#